data_AF-A0A9P7EAR7-F1
#
_entry.id   AF-A0A9P7EAR7-F1
#
_cell.length_a   1.000
_cell.length_b   1.000
_cell.length_c   1.000
_cell.angle_alpha   90.00
_cell.angle_beta   90.00
_cell.angle_gamma   90.00
#
_symmetry.space_group_name_H-M   'P 1'
#
loop_
_entity.id
_entity.type
_entity.pdbx_description
1 polymer ?
#
loop_
_entity_poly.entity_id
_entity_poly.type
_entity_poly.pdbx_seq_one_letter_code
_entity_poly.pdbx_strand_id
1 'polypeptide(L)'
;MLVIHPSSCCDICLDLYSTSDLATSPHAIQCGHIFCFRCLYSFDTSTCPFCREVFDLDGAKKLHVGNAPEREDAERDNADQDNAKRDNAKQGVVHDHANFLLHRMSLISGEGVPEADVAEVVSEVQEWLESQPDDPYSHIPLRAALYSLHRYKALQLENEREKAEYRLRDLLRNSTLTTGHGSRTSRAVEDSIARIEEIETEHALASRAMEDNLTRIEEIEIEHALEVIIEFSSVYVGLNLRPHSCHNCNLSCKTLTIPNLKISTSPTHHWQRSG
;
A
#
# COMPACT_ATOMS: atom_id res chain seq x y z
N MET A 1 -43.91 -14.33 6.20
CA MET A 1 -44.98 -13.31 6.24
C MET A 1 -44.28 -11.96 6.20
N LEU A 2 -44.50 -11.15 5.17
CA LEU A 2 -43.90 -9.82 5.09
C LEU A 2 -44.77 -8.86 5.92
N VAL A 3 -44.18 -8.24 6.94
CA VAL A 3 -44.85 -7.32 7.85
C VAL A 3 -44.33 -5.92 7.56
N ILE A 4 -45.23 -4.97 7.33
CA ILE A 4 -44.90 -3.56 7.12
C ILE A 4 -44.96 -2.82 8.45
N HIS A 5 -44.03 -1.92 8.68
CA HIS A 5 -44.05 -1.06 9.86
C HIS A 5 -45.24 -0.08 9.80
N PRO A 6 -46.00 0.14 10.89
CA PRO A 6 -47.21 0.98 10.89
C PRO A 6 -46.98 2.46 10.53
N SER A 7 -45.74 2.95 10.59
CA SER A 7 -45.38 4.29 10.10
C SER A 7 -45.12 4.37 8.59
N SER A 8 -45.26 3.28 7.86
CA SER A 8 -45.03 3.28 6.40
C SER A 8 -46.25 3.87 5.69
N CYS A 9 -46.02 4.51 4.54
CA CYS A 9 -47.06 5.15 3.74
C CYS A 9 -46.99 4.70 2.27
N CYS A 10 -48.04 4.99 1.51
CA CYS A 10 -48.06 4.74 0.07
C CYS A 10 -47.24 5.80 -0.68
N ASP A 11 -46.27 5.40 -1.50
CA ASP A 11 -45.41 6.34 -2.24
C ASP A 11 -46.13 7.20 -3.30
N ILE A 12 -47.44 6.99 -3.50
CA ILE A 12 -48.25 7.71 -4.50
C ILE A 12 -49.14 8.75 -3.87
N CYS A 13 -49.99 8.34 -2.91
CA CYS A 13 -50.88 9.29 -2.22
C CYS A 13 -50.29 9.80 -0.90
N LEU A 14 -49.18 9.24 -0.45
CA LEU A 14 -48.51 9.54 0.82
C LEU A 14 -49.36 9.28 2.07
N ASP A 15 -50.48 8.57 1.94
CA ASP A 15 -51.31 8.17 3.07
C ASP A 15 -50.68 7.01 3.84
N LEU A 16 -50.82 7.05 5.17
CA LEU A 16 -50.42 5.96 6.05
C LEU A 16 -51.21 4.69 5.77
N TYR A 17 -50.55 3.54 5.87
CA TYR A 17 -51.21 2.27 5.72
C TYR A 17 -52.08 1.94 6.94
N SER A 18 -53.33 1.57 6.70
CA SER A 18 -54.25 1.10 7.73
C SER A 18 -54.58 -0.39 7.56
N THR A 19 -54.73 -1.11 8.67
CA THR A 19 -55.29 -2.47 8.68
C THR A 19 -56.82 -2.46 8.60
N SER A 20 -57.45 -1.42 9.13
CA SER A 20 -58.91 -1.31 9.28
C SER A 20 -59.59 -0.89 7.98
N ASP A 21 -58.97 0.00 7.21
CA ASP A 21 -59.51 0.49 5.95
C ASP A 21 -58.88 -0.23 4.75
N LEU A 22 -59.72 -0.82 3.90
CA LEU A 22 -59.27 -1.53 2.71
C LEU A 22 -58.59 -0.59 1.72
N ALA A 23 -59.10 0.64 1.55
CA ALA A 23 -58.61 1.58 0.55
C ALA A 23 -57.15 2.00 0.81
N THR A 24 -56.79 2.14 2.09
CA THR A 24 -55.44 2.46 2.56
C THR A 24 -54.63 1.22 2.92
N SER A 25 -55.13 0.01 2.70
CA SER A 25 -54.37 -1.20 3.05
C SER A 25 -53.26 -1.52 2.04
N PRO A 26 -52.08 -1.95 2.50
CA PRO A 26 -50.92 -2.15 1.64
C PRO A 26 -51.03 -3.44 0.83
N HIS A 27 -50.66 -3.37 -0.44
CA HIS A 27 -50.64 -4.49 -1.37
C HIS A 27 -49.30 -4.54 -2.10
N ALA A 28 -48.65 -5.71 -2.10
CA ALA A 28 -47.47 -5.96 -2.91
C ALA A 28 -47.84 -6.60 -4.24
N ILE A 29 -47.32 -6.04 -5.33
CA ILE A 29 -47.37 -6.64 -6.66
C ILE A 29 -46.17 -7.59 -6.89
N GLN A 30 -46.16 -8.31 -8.01
CA GLN A 30 -45.19 -9.38 -8.31
C GLN A 30 -43.75 -8.90 -8.33
N CYS A 31 -43.51 -7.64 -8.74
CA CYS A 31 -42.18 -7.03 -8.76
C CYS A 31 -41.69 -6.57 -7.36
N GLY A 32 -42.50 -6.72 -6.30
CA GLY A 32 -42.14 -6.38 -4.92
C GLY A 32 -42.43 -4.95 -4.47
N HIS A 33 -42.91 -4.06 -5.36
CA HIS A 33 -43.33 -2.71 -4.97
C HIS A 33 -44.68 -2.75 -4.24
N ILE A 34 -44.89 -1.81 -3.31
CA ILE A 34 -46.02 -1.79 -2.40
C ILE A 34 -46.82 -0.50 -2.60
N PHE A 35 -48.14 -0.64 -2.74
CA PHE A 35 -49.07 0.48 -2.90
C PHE A 35 -50.28 0.31 -1.98
N CYS A 36 -51.01 1.38 -1.69
CA CYS A 36 -52.34 1.22 -1.10
C CYS A 36 -53.32 0.70 -2.15
N PHE A 37 -54.36 -0.02 -1.71
CA PHE A 37 -55.36 -0.61 -2.61
C PHE A 37 -55.98 0.43 -3.56
N ARG A 38 -56.29 1.63 -3.05
CA ARG A 38 -56.87 2.71 -3.86
C ARG A 38 -55.95 3.15 -5.00
N CYS A 39 -54.66 3.37 -4.73
CA CYS A 39 -53.71 3.77 -5.76
C CYS A 39 -53.46 2.63 -6.77
N LEU A 40 -53.39 1.38 -6.29
CA LEU A 40 -53.19 0.22 -7.16
C LEU A 40 -54.31 0.07 -8.20
N TYR A 41 -55.57 0.32 -7.81
CA TYR A 41 -56.74 0.24 -8.72
C TYR A 41 -56.96 1.50 -9.56
N SER A 42 -56.28 2.60 -9.24
CA SER A 42 -56.36 3.85 -10.01
C SER A 42 -55.46 3.85 -11.25
N PHE A 43 -54.58 2.86 -11.40
CA PHE A 43 -53.73 2.76 -12.56
C PHE A 43 -54.49 2.23 -13.77
N ASP A 44 -54.47 3.00 -14.86
CA ASP A 44 -55.05 2.59 -16.14
C ASP A 44 -54.22 1.48 -16.82
N THR A 45 -52.93 1.38 -16.47
CA THR A 45 -51.99 0.41 -17.03
C THR A 45 -51.51 -0.54 -15.95
N SER A 46 -51.50 -1.84 -16.24
CA SER A 46 -50.98 -2.89 -15.39
C SER A 46 -49.44 -2.94 -15.39
N THR A 47 -48.79 -1.77 -15.28
CA THR A 47 -47.33 -1.59 -15.28
C THR A 47 -46.90 -0.79 -14.07
N CYS A 48 -45.91 -1.28 -13.32
CA CYS A 48 -45.46 -0.66 -12.09
C CYS A 48 -44.87 0.74 -12.35
N PRO A 49 -45.26 1.80 -11.61
CA PRO A 49 -44.72 3.14 -11.82
C PRO A 49 -43.23 3.28 -11.48
N PHE A 50 -42.66 2.37 -10.67
CA PHE A 50 -41.25 2.43 -10.27
C PHE A 50 -40.32 1.66 -11.20
N CYS A 51 -40.61 0.39 -11.46
CA CYS A 51 -39.74 -0.47 -12.29
C CYS A 51 -40.28 -0.76 -13.69
N ARG A 52 -41.51 -0.34 -14.00
CA ARG A 52 -42.19 -0.55 -15.30
C ARG A 52 -42.45 -2.01 -15.66
N GLU A 53 -42.26 -2.95 -14.73
CA GLU A 53 -42.65 -4.34 -14.94
C GLU A 53 -44.18 -4.46 -15.02
N VAL A 54 -44.64 -5.30 -15.95
CA VAL A 54 -46.07 -5.64 -16.07
C VAL A 54 -46.46 -6.49 -14.86
N PHE A 55 -47.56 -6.14 -14.22
CA PHE A 55 -48.09 -6.85 -13.08
C PHE A 55 -49.54 -7.27 -13.33
N ASP A 56 -50.01 -8.26 -12.59
CA ASP A 56 -51.40 -8.69 -12.62
C ASP A 56 -52.08 -8.25 -11.31
N LEU A 57 -53.19 -7.52 -11.43
CA LEU A 57 -53.96 -7.00 -10.30
C LEU A 57 -54.51 -8.13 -9.42
N ASP A 58 -54.90 -9.24 -10.03
CA ASP A 58 -55.43 -10.41 -9.31
C ASP A 58 -54.33 -11.14 -8.51
N GLY A 59 -53.07 -10.99 -8.92
CA GLY A 59 -51.92 -11.54 -8.22
C GLY A 59 -51.34 -10.63 -7.13
N ALA A 60 -51.91 -9.45 -6.90
CA ALA A 60 -51.49 -8.56 -5.83
C ALA A 60 -51.85 -9.13 -4.45
N LYS A 61 -50.90 -9.13 -3.52
CA LYS A 61 -51.06 -9.72 -2.19
C LYS A 61 -51.21 -8.63 -1.13
N LYS A 62 -52.31 -8.66 -0.37
CA LYS A 62 -52.48 -7.81 0.81
C LYS A 62 -51.40 -8.13 1.85
N LEU A 63 -50.71 -7.10 2.31
CA LEU A 63 -49.68 -7.21 3.34
C LEU A 63 -50.27 -6.88 4.73
N HIS A 64 -49.66 -7.46 5.76
CA HIS A 64 -50.03 -7.18 7.14
C HIS A 64 -49.21 -5.99 7.65
N VAL A 65 -49.88 -4.96 8.15
CA VAL A 65 -49.21 -3.89 8.89
C VAL A 65 -49.07 -4.38 10.32
N GLY A 66 -47.86 -4.34 10.87
CA GLY A 66 -47.65 -4.69 12.26
C GLY A 66 -48.50 -3.77 13.13
N ASN A 67 -49.30 -4.34 14.03
CA ASN A 67 -49.94 -3.53 15.06
C ASN A 67 -48.80 -2.85 15.83
N ALA A 68 -48.76 -1.51 15.79
CA ALA A 68 -48.05 -0.81 16.85
C ALA A 68 -48.64 -1.36 18.15
N PRO A 69 -47.82 -1.69 19.18
CA PRO A 69 -48.36 -2.17 20.43
C PRO A 69 -49.40 -1.15 20.87
N GLU A 70 -50.67 -1.52 20.77
CA GLU A 70 -51.77 -0.70 21.24
C GLU A 70 -51.44 -0.49 22.70
N ARG A 71 -51.22 0.77 23.09
CA ARG A 71 -51.20 1.13 24.49
C ARG A 71 -52.63 0.88 24.99
N GLU A 72 -52.92 -0.37 25.34
CA GLU A 72 -54.18 -0.83 25.92
C GLU A 72 -54.31 -0.23 27.33
N ASP A 73 -54.43 1.09 27.46
CA ASP A 73 -54.71 1.79 28.72
C ASP A 73 -55.23 3.21 28.42
N ALA A 74 -56.43 3.35 27.83
CA ALA A 74 -57.04 4.68 27.79
C ALA A 74 -58.58 4.75 27.67
N GLU A 75 -59.32 3.65 27.57
CA GLU A 75 -60.79 3.74 27.53
C GLU A 75 -61.43 2.78 28.53
N ARG A 76 -61.26 3.11 29.82
CA ARG A 76 -62.25 2.75 30.85
C ARG A 76 -63.05 3.99 31.20
N ASP A 77 -64.35 3.89 30.93
CA ASP A 77 -65.38 4.83 31.32
C ASP A 77 -65.35 5.16 32.83
N ASN A 78 -65.33 6.47 33.11
CA ASN A 78 -66.10 7.18 34.14
C ASN A 78 -65.97 6.75 35.62
N ALA A 79 -65.20 7.53 36.41
CA ALA A 79 -65.72 8.41 37.48
C ALA A 79 -64.69 8.79 38.59
N ASP A 80 -63.50 8.19 38.64
CA ASP A 80 -62.48 8.47 39.68
C ASP A 80 -61.14 8.99 39.10
N GLN A 81 -61.22 9.85 38.07
CA GLN A 81 -60.12 10.13 37.14
C GLN A 81 -59.21 11.33 37.49
N ASP A 82 -59.32 11.92 38.69
CA ASP A 82 -58.50 13.08 39.05
C ASP A 82 -57.19 12.72 39.76
N ASN A 83 -57.04 11.51 40.32
CA ASN A 83 -55.81 11.12 41.03
C ASN A 83 -54.79 10.31 40.20
N ALA A 84 -55.20 9.54 39.18
CA ALA A 84 -54.28 8.72 38.37
C ALA A 84 -53.53 9.48 37.26
N LYS A 85 -53.98 10.70 36.92
CA LYS A 85 -53.36 11.53 35.87
C LYS A 85 -51.99 12.11 36.28
N ARG A 86 -51.70 12.18 37.59
CA ARG A 86 -50.47 12.79 38.11
C ARG A 86 -49.26 11.86 38.03
N ASP A 87 -49.46 10.54 38.05
CA ASP A 87 -48.37 9.56 37.99
C ASP A 87 -47.98 9.17 36.55
N ASN A 88 -48.95 9.14 35.62
CA ASN A 88 -48.67 8.87 34.20
C ASN A 88 -47.83 9.97 33.51
N ALA A 89 -47.94 11.22 33.96
CA ALA A 89 -47.11 12.31 33.45
C ALA A 89 -45.61 12.12 33.75
N LYS A 90 -45.26 11.40 34.83
CA LYS A 90 -43.85 11.10 35.17
C LYS A 90 -43.28 9.98 34.30
N GLN A 91 -44.09 8.98 33.95
CA GLN A 91 -43.65 7.85 33.13
C GLN A 91 -43.32 8.27 31.67
N GLY A 92 -44.09 9.21 31.11
CA GLY A 92 -43.85 9.73 29.75
C GLY A 92 -42.50 10.42 29.59
N VAL A 93 -42.11 11.26 30.56
CA VAL A 93 -40.84 11.99 30.54
C VAL A 93 -39.63 11.05 30.58
N VAL A 94 -39.70 9.94 31.33
CA VAL A 94 -38.62 8.94 31.41
C VAL A 94 -38.45 8.22 30.07
N HIS A 95 -39.55 7.86 29.41
CA HIS A 95 -39.51 7.20 28.10
C HIS A 95 -38.95 8.14 27.01
N ASP A 96 -39.26 9.43 27.07
CA ASP A 96 -38.75 10.42 26.11
C ASP A 96 -37.23 10.60 26.24
N HIS A 97 -36.70 10.60 27.47
CA HIS A 97 -35.26 10.73 27.70
C HIS A 97 -34.49 9.48 27.23
N ALA A 98 -35.00 8.28 27.47
CA ALA A 98 -34.39 7.04 26.99
C ALA A 98 -34.27 7.02 25.45
N ASN A 99 -35.33 7.47 24.75
CA ASN A 99 -35.34 7.59 23.29
C ASN A 99 -34.36 8.65 22.79
N PHE A 100 -34.26 9.79 23.49
CA PHE A 100 -33.30 10.84 23.18
C PHE A 100 -31.85 10.32 23.26
N LEU A 101 -31.50 9.63 24.35
CA LEU A 101 -30.18 9.03 24.51
C LEU A 101 -29.90 7.96 23.44
N LEU A 102 -30.88 7.12 23.12
CA LEU A 102 -30.74 6.13 22.06
C LEU A 102 -30.49 6.78 20.70
N HIS A 103 -31.19 7.87 20.39
CA HIS A 103 -30.97 8.64 19.17
C HIS A 103 -29.57 9.26 19.14
N ARG A 104 -29.13 9.86 20.25
CA ARG A 104 -27.78 10.43 20.38
C ARG A 104 -26.69 9.36 20.17
N MET A 105 -26.86 8.18 20.76
CA MET A 105 -25.98 7.03 20.53
C MET A 105 -25.93 6.59 19.07
N SER A 106 -27.05 6.65 18.35
CA SER A 106 -27.09 6.30 16.92
C SER A 106 -26.25 7.24 16.06
N LEU A 107 -26.20 8.53 16.41
CA LEU A 107 -25.43 9.55 15.70
C LEU A 107 -23.91 9.41 15.92
N ILE A 108 -23.48 8.98 17.11
CA ILE A 108 -22.05 8.82 17.44
C ILE A 108 -21.48 7.44 17.09
N SER A 109 -22.31 6.51 16.61
CA SER A 109 -21.88 5.16 16.24
C SER A 109 -21.16 5.08 14.88
N GLY A 110 -20.98 6.22 14.20
CA GLY A 110 -20.30 6.31 12.90
C GLY A 110 -18.78 6.15 12.97
N GLU A 111 -18.17 5.79 11.83
CA GLU A 111 -16.71 5.80 11.68
C GLU A 111 -16.18 7.23 11.64
N GLY A 112 -15.05 7.50 12.31
CA GLY A 112 -14.42 8.83 12.34
C GLY A 112 -14.95 9.80 13.40
N VAL A 113 -15.90 9.38 14.24
CA VAL A 113 -16.34 10.18 15.40
C VAL A 113 -15.21 10.24 16.44
N PRO A 114 -14.87 11.43 16.98
CA PRO A 114 -13.87 11.57 18.03
C PRO A 114 -14.17 10.68 19.24
N GLU A 115 -13.15 10.06 19.80
CA GLU A 115 -13.30 9.18 20.98
C GLU A 115 -13.86 9.94 22.20
N ALA A 116 -13.55 11.23 22.32
CA ALA A 116 -14.08 12.10 23.37
C ALA A 116 -15.61 12.20 23.31
N ASP A 117 -16.20 12.37 22.13
CA ASP A 117 -17.64 12.48 21.94
C ASP A 117 -18.34 11.16 22.25
N VAL A 118 -17.73 10.03 21.86
CA VAL A 118 -18.23 8.70 22.20
C VAL A 118 -18.21 8.47 23.71
N ALA A 119 -17.11 8.85 24.38
CA ALA A 119 -16.97 8.72 25.82
C ALA A 119 -18.00 9.58 26.56
N GLU A 120 -18.24 10.82 26.11
CA GLU A 120 -19.24 11.72 26.70
C GLU A 120 -20.64 11.09 26.69
N VAL A 121 -21.10 10.62 25.53
CA VAL A 121 -22.44 10.00 25.41
C VAL A 121 -22.53 8.70 26.19
N VAL A 122 -21.48 7.88 26.19
CA VAL A 122 -21.43 6.64 26.99
C VAL A 122 -21.57 6.96 28.47
N SER A 123 -20.84 7.96 28.97
CA SER A 123 -20.93 8.39 30.38
C SER A 123 -22.32 8.94 30.71
N GLU A 124 -22.92 9.77 29.84
CA GLU A 124 -24.28 10.28 30.02
C GLU A 124 -25.32 9.14 30.10
N VAL A 125 -25.21 8.16 29.21
CA VAL A 125 -26.11 6.98 29.19
C VAL A 125 -25.93 6.13 30.44
N GLN A 126 -24.70 5.93 30.89
CA GLN A 126 -24.40 5.18 32.11
C GLN A 126 -24.94 5.89 33.35
N GLU A 127 -24.66 7.19 33.51
CA GLU A 127 -25.17 8.00 34.62
C GLU A 127 -26.71 7.99 34.66
N TRP A 128 -27.35 8.10 33.48
CA TRP A 128 -28.79 8.00 33.40
C TRP A 128 -29.30 6.61 33.80
N LEU A 129 -28.69 5.52 33.29
CA LEU A 129 -29.05 4.15 33.66
C LEU A 129 -28.84 3.85 35.15
N GLU A 130 -27.82 4.43 35.78
CA GLU A 130 -27.54 4.32 37.22
C GLU A 130 -28.56 5.10 38.08
N SER A 131 -29.13 6.17 37.54
CA SER A 131 -30.23 6.92 38.20
C SER A 131 -31.58 6.20 38.14
N GLN A 132 -31.73 5.22 37.25
CA GLN A 132 -32.96 4.42 37.11
C GLN A 132 -32.96 3.25 38.12
N PRO A 133 -34.15 2.73 38.49
CA PRO A 133 -34.22 1.52 39.32
C PRO A 133 -33.46 0.35 38.67
N ASP A 134 -32.78 -0.46 39.50
CA ASP A 134 -31.98 -1.61 39.09
C ASP A 134 -32.86 -2.81 38.68
N ASP A 135 -33.74 -2.57 37.72
CA ASP A 135 -34.53 -3.60 37.05
C ASP A 135 -33.80 -4.05 35.78
N PRO A 136 -33.35 -5.32 35.69
CA PRO A 136 -32.67 -5.87 34.52
C PRO A 136 -33.50 -5.80 33.23
N TYR A 137 -34.83 -5.69 33.33
CA TYR A 137 -35.74 -5.66 32.19
C TYR A 137 -36.12 -4.23 31.77
N SER A 138 -35.68 -3.22 32.51
CA SER A 138 -35.87 -1.82 32.15
C SER A 138 -34.91 -1.40 31.03
N HIS A 139 -35.43 -0.60 30.09
CA HIS A 139 -34.63 0.08 29.06
C HIS A 139 -33.71 -0.85 28.22
N ILE A 140 -34.18 -2.08 27.94
CA ILE A 140 -33.46 -3.09 27.14
C ILE A 140 -32.82 -2.52 25.86
N PRO A 141 -33.51 -1.69 25.05
CA PRO A 141 -32.92 -1.15 23.83
C PRO A 141 -31.66 -0.30 24.09
N LEU A 142 -31.68 0.54 25.13
CA LEU A 142 -30.57 1.42 25.46
C LEU A 142 -29.38 0.62 26.00
N ARG A 143 -29.63 -0.36 26.88
CA ARG A 143 -28.59 -1.27 27.41
C ARG A 143 -27.96 -2.10 26.29
N ALA A 144 -28.77 -2.61 25.35
CA ALA A 144 -28.29 -3.36 24.19
C ALA A 144 -27.45 -2.49 23.24
N ALA A 145 -27.87 -1.24 23.00
CA ALA A 145 -27.10 -0.27 22.23
C ALA A 145 -25.75 0.04 22.89
N LEU A 146 -25.73 0.23 24.21
CA LEU A 146 -24.50 0.52 24.97
C LEU A 146 -23.51 -0.65 24.91
N TYR A 147 -23.99 -1.86 25.13
CA TYR A 147 -23.19 -3.07 24.98
C TYR A 147 -22.61 -3.22 23.56
N SER A 148 -23.44 -2.97 22.55
CA SER A 148 -23.03 -3.05 21.14
C SER A 148 -21.95 -2.02 20.81
N LEU A 149 -22.07 -0.80 21.31
CA LEU A 149 -21.09 0.27 21.14
C LEU A 149 -19.75 -0.07 21.81
N HIS A 150 -19.76 -0.58 23.04
CA HIS A 150 -18.54 -1.06 23.70
C HIS A 150 -17.87 -2.19 22.94
N ARG A 151 -18.64 -3.19 22.48
CA ARG A 151 -18.11 -4.29 21.67
C ARG A 151 -17.51 -3.80 20.36
N TYR A 152 -18.18 -2.87 19.69
CA TYR A 152 -17.68 -2.25 18.47
C TYR A 152 -16.35 -1.52 18.70
N LYS A 153 -16.22 -0.76 19.79
CA LYS A 153 -14.97 -0.09 20.16
C LYS A 153 -13.83 -1.08 20.46
N ALA A 154 -14.12 -2.17 21.16
CA ALA A 154 -13.14 -3.23 21.38
C ALA A 154 -12.65 -3.84 20.06
N LEU A 155 -13.56 -4.08 19.10
CA LEU A 155 -13.23 -4.58 17.77
C LEU A 155 -12.43 -3.58 16.94
N GLN A 156 -12.71 -2.28 17.05
CA GLN A 156 -11.92 -1.23 16.37
C GLN A 156 -10.46 -1.27 16.85
N LEU A 157 -10.24 -1.30 18.17
CA LEU A 157 -8.89 -1.37 18.74
C LEU A 157 -8.12 -2.63 18.34
N GLU A 158 -8.81 -3.78 18.32
CA GLU A 158 -8.21 -5.05 17.85
C GLU A 158 -7.81 -4.98 16.37
N ASN A 159 -8.66 -4.41 15.52
CA ASN A 159 -8.39 -4.24 14.09
C ASN A 159 -7.21 -3.29 13.86
N GLU A 160 -7.13 -2.18 14.59
CA GLU A 160 -5.98 -1.26 14.53
C GLU A 160 -4.67 -1.93 14.95
N ARG A 161 -4.72 -2.74 16.01
CA ARG A 161 -3.57 -3.54 16.46
C ARG A 161 -3.14 -4.54 15.39
N GLU A 162 -4.07 -5.27 14.78
CA GLU A 162 -3.78 -6.23 13.71
C GLU A 162 -3.21 -5.54 12.46
N LYS A 163 -3.77 -4.39 12.07
CA LYS A 163 -3.24 -3.56 10.98
C LYS A 163 -1.82 -3.08 11.27
N ALA A 164 -1.53 -2.65 12.50
CA ALA A 164 -0.19 -2.25 12.91
C ALA A 164 0.80 -3.42 12.87
N GLU A 165 0.39 -4.60 13.33
CA GLU A 165 1.19 -5.81 13.26
C GLU A 165 1.49 -6.21 11.81
N TYR A 166 0.47 -6.18 10.93
CA TYR A 166 0.65 -6.46 9.51
C TYR A 166 1.66 -5.51 8.86
N ARG A 167 1.56 -4.20 9.14
CA ARG A 167 2.53 -3.20 8.66
C ARG A 167 3.94 -3.51 9.15
N LEU A 168 4.11 -3.89 10.42
CA LEU A 168 5.41 -4.27 10.96
C LEU A 168 5.98 -5.52 10.26
N ARG A 169 5.15 -6.54 10.03
CA ARG A 169 5.56 -7.75 9.29
C ARG A 169 5.99 -7.43 7.87
N ASP A 170 5.27 -6.53 7.19
CA ASP A 170 5.63 -6.10 5.83
C ASP A 170 6.97 -5.37 5.81
N LEU A 171 7.20 -4.45 6.75
CA LEU A 171 8.49 -3.76 6.91
C LEU A 171 9.65 -4.74 7.16
N LEU A 172 9.46 -5.75 8.01
CA LEU A 172 10.46 -6.79 8.26
C LEU A 172 10.74 -7.64 7.02
N ARG A 173 9.69 -7.99 6.26
CA ARG A 173 9.82 -8.72 5.00
C ARG A 173 10.62 -7.91 3.98
N ASN A 174 10.30 -6.63 3.83
CA ASN A 174 11.00 -5.73 2.92
C ASN A 174 12.46 -5.54 3.35
N SER A 175 12.72 -5.35 4.64
CA SER A 175 14.08 -5.28 5.19
C SER A 175 14.87 -6.54 4.85
N THR A 176 14.30 -7.72 5.05
CA THR A 176 14.96 -9.02 4.76
C THR A 176 15.29 -9.17 3.28
N LEU A 177 14.41 -8.70 2.39
CA LEU A 177 14.68 -8.70 0.96
C LEU A 177 15.82 -7.75 0.59
N THR A 178 15.87 -6.56 1.19
CA THR A 178 16.94 -5.58 0.92
C THR A 178 18.31 -6.05 1.43
N THR A 179 18.38 -6.64 2.63
CA THR A 179 19.64 -7.20 3.17
C THR A 179 20.12 -8.39 2.35
N GLY A 180 19.20 -9.22 1.85
CA GLY A 180 19.52 -10.32 0.94
C GLY A 180 20.12 -9.81 -0.39
N HIS A 181 19.56 -8.75 -0.98
CA HIS A 181 20.15 -8.13 -2.17
C HIS A 181 21.52 -7.54 -1.88
N GLY A 182 21.67 -6.81 -0.77
CA GLY A 182 22.95 -6.25 -0.34
C GLY A 182 24.05 -7.31 -0.16
N SER A 183 23.71 -8.46 0.43
CA SER A 183 24.63 -9.59 0.60
C SER A 183 25.05 -10.19 -0.76
N ARG A 184 24.12 -10.36 -1.70
CA ARG A 184 24.43 -10.87 -3.05
C ARG A 184 25.29 -9.90 -3.84
N THR A 185 25.02 -8.60 -3.74
CA THR A 185 25.84 -7.57 -4.39
C THR A 185 27.23 -7.48 -3.76
N SER A 186 27.35 -7.56 -2.43
CA SER A 186 28.66 -7.57 -1.74
C SER A 186 29.51 -8.74 -2.23
N ARG A 187 28.94 -9.94 -2.24
CA ARG A 187 29.64 -11.14 -2.74
C ARG A 187 30.04 -11.02 -4.21
N ALA A 188 29.17 -10.49 -5.07
CA ALA A 188 29.51 -10.28 -6.48
C ALA A 188 30.64 -9.26 -6.67
N VAL A 189 30.72 -8.24 -5.81
CA VAL A 189 31.83 -7.27 -5.80
C VAL A 189 33.11 -7.94 -5.31
N GLU A 190 33.06 -8.69 -4.22
CA GLU A 190 34.21 -9.47 -3.69
C GLU A 190 34.75 -10.45 -4.76
N ASP A 191 33.88 -11.23 -5.41
CA ASP A 191 34.26 -12.15 -6.49
C ASP A 191 34.86 -11.41 -7.70
N SER A 192 34.42 -10.17 -7.96
CA SER A 192 34.96 -9.36 -9.06
C SER A 192 36.32 -8.75 -8.72
N ILE A 193 36.54 -8.34 -7.46
CA ILE A 193 37.84 -7.88 -6.97
C ILE A 193 38.86 -9.02 -7.05
N ALA A 194 38.51 -10.22 -6.57
CA ALA A 194 39.39 -11.38 -6.63
C ALA A 194 39.82 -11.72 -8.08
N ARG A 195 38.91 -11.61 -9.06
CA ARG A 195 39.24 -11.80 -10.48
C ARG A 195 40.16 -10.71 -11.04
N ILE A 196 40.01 -9.47 -10.60
CA ILE A 196 40.91 -8.39 -11.02
C ILE A 196 42.31 -8.65 -10.49
N GLU A 197 42.47 -9.07 -9.24
CA GLU A 197 43.77 -9.43 -8.66
C GLU A 197 44.43 -10.59 -9.43
N GLU A 198 43.66 -11.61 -9.81
CA GLU A 198 44.15 -12.72 -10.65
C GLU A 198 44.67 -12.19 -12.01
N ILE A 199 43.89 -11.38 -12.72
CA ILE A 199 44.30 -10.78 -14.00
C ILE A 199 45.54 -9.89 -13.84
N GLU A 200 45.64 -9.11 -12.76
CA GLU A 200 46.82 -8.29 -12.46
C GLU A 200 48.06 -9.15 -12.27
N THR A 201 47.95 -10.29 -11.56
CA THR A 201 49.07 -11.22 -11.40
C THR A 201 49.47 -11.89 -12.71
N GLU A 202 48.51 -12.31 -13.55
CA GLU A 202 48.78 -12.87 -14.87
C GLU A 202 49.46 -11.84 -15.78
N HIS A 203 48.95 -10.60 -15.78
CA HIS A 203 49.53 -9.50 -16.56
C HIS A 203 50.95 -9.16 -16.09
N ALA A 204 51.22 -9.19 -14.78
CA ALA A 204 52.56 -9.00 -14.24
C ALA A 204 53.53 -10.11 -14.69
N LEU A 205 53.08 -11.38 -14.70
CA LEU A 205 53.87 -12.50 -15.20
C LEU A 205 54.13 -12.38 -16.70
N ALA A 206 53.11 -12.03 -17.48
CA ALA A 206 53.23 -11.82 -18.92
C ALA A 206 54.18 -10.66 -19.26
N SER A 207 54.12 -9.56 -18.49
CA SER A 207 55.01 -8.41 -18.64
C SER A 207 56.46 -8.80 -18.39
N ARG A 208 56.74 -9.56 -17.31
CA ARG A 208 58.09 -10.08 -17.03
C ARG A 208 58.59 -11.01 -18.13
N ALA A 209 57.74 -11.93 -18.61
CA ALA A 209 58.12 -12.83 -19.71
C ALA A 209 58.42 -12.06 -21.01
N MET A 210 57.71 -10.95 -21.26
CA MET A 210 57.98 -10.09 -22.40
C MET A 210 59.32 -9.34 -22.26
N GLU A 211 59.65 -8.85 -21.06
CA GLU A 211 60.96 -8.26 -20.74
C GLU A 211 62.10 -9.29 -20.93
N ASP A 212 61.94 -10.52 -20.43
CA ASP A 212 62.91 -11.61 -20.61
C ASP A 212 63.10 -11.99 -22.09
N ASN A 213 62.03 -11.94 -22.89
CA ASN A 213 62.14 -12.17 -24.33
C ASN A 213 62.88 -11.03 -25.04
N LEU A 214 62.69 -9.78 -24.61
CA LEU A 214 63.41 -8.62 -25.16
C LEU A 214 64.90 -8.71 -24.84
N THR A 215 65.29 -9.01 -23.61
CA THR A 215 66.71 -9.17 -23.22
C THR A 215 67.37 -10.32 -23.99
N ARG A 216 66.66 -11.43 -24.19
CA ARG A 216 67.15 -12.56 -25.00
C ARG A 216 67.32 -12.20 -26.48
N ILE A 217 66.49 -11.32 -27.05
CA ILE A 217 66.67 -10.82 -28.41
C ILE A 217 67.95 -9.96 -28.48
N GLU A 218 68.16 -9.07 -27.50
CA GLU A 218 69.39 -8.25 -27.42
C GLU A 218 70.65 -9.11 -27.32
N GLU A 219 70.62 -10.21 -26.53
CA GLU A 219 71.73 -11.17 -26.45
C GLU A 219 72.03 -11.82 -27.80
N ILE A 220 70.99 -12.29 -28.53
CA ILE A 220 71.16 -12.90 -29.86
C ILE A 220 71.72 -11.88 -30.87
N GLU A 221 71.27 -10.62 -30.82
CA GLU A 221 71.82 -9.56 -31.68
C GLU A 221 73.30 -9.30 -31.41
N ILE A 222 73.73 -9.33 -30.14
CA ILE A 222 75.14 -9.20 -29.74
C ILE A 222 75.94 -10.41 -30.24
N GLU A 223 75.44 -11.64 -30.06
CA GLU A 223 76.10 -12.85 -30.55
C GLU A 223 76.28 -12.82 -32.07
N HIS A 224 75.23 -12.48 -32.81
CA HIS A 224 75.28 -12.37 -34.27
C HIS A 224 76.24 -11.26 -34.73
N ALA A 225 76.28 -10.11 -34.04
CA ALA A 225 77.24 -9.05 -34.34
C ALA A 225 78.69 -9.50 -34.12
N LEU A 226 78.96 -10.30 -33.08
CA LEU A 226 80.28 -10.87 -32.83
C LEU A 226 80.68 -11.89 -33.91
N GLU A 227 79.77 -12.74 -34.36
CA GLU A 227 80.03 -13.68 -35.47
C GLU A 227 80.40 -12.94 -36.77
N VAL A 228 79.65 -11.90 -37.12
CA VAL A 228 79.95 -11.05 -38.29
C VAL A 228 81.33 -10.38 -38.17
N ILE A 229 81.69 -9.90 -36.98
CA ILE A 229 83.02 -9.32 -36.73
C ILE A 229 84.12 -10.38 -36.90
N ILE A 230 83.92 -11.61 -36.42
CA ILE A 230 84.88 -12.71 -36.54
C ILE A 230 85.09 -13.07 -38.02
N GLU A 231 84.01 -13.20 -38.81
CA GLU A 231 84.10 -13.46 -40.25
C GLU A 231 84.85 -12.35 -40.99
N PHE A 232 84.53 -11.08 -40.71
CA PHE A 232 85.24 -9.93 -41.30
C PHE A 232 86.73 -9.91 -40.94
N SER A 233 87.07 -10.25 -39.69
CA SER A 233 88.45 -10.31 -39.21
C SER A 233 89.26 -11.38 -39.96
N SER A 234 88.65 -12.53 -40.22
CA SER A 234 89.27 -13.62 -40.99
C SER A 234 89.59 -13.20 -42.43
N VAL A 235 88.70 -12.41 -43.06
CA VAL A 235 88.95 -11.84 -44.40
C VAL A 235 90.08 -10.81 -44.37
N TYR A 236 90.12 -9.95 -43.35
CA TYR A 236 91.11 -8.86 -43.26
C TYR A 236 92.53 -9.35 -42.96
N VAL A 237 92.70 -10.41 -42.17
CA VAL A 237 94.02 -11.03 -41.90
C VAL A 237 94.60 -11.70 -43.15
N GLY A 238 93.78 -11.96 -44.18
CA GLY A 238 94.24 -12.41 -45.52
C GLY A 238 94.80 -11.30 -46.42
N LEU A 239 94.59 -10.02 -46.09
CA LEU A 239 95.13 -8.89 -46.85
C LEU A 239 96.50 -8.48 -46.28
N ASN A 240 97.55 -9.05 -46.87
CA ASN A 240 98.95 -8.68 -46.68
C ASN A 240 99.15 -7.16 -46.89
N LEU A 241 99.05 -6.38 -45.82
CA LEU A 241 99.39 -4.95 -45.79
C LEU A 241 100.90 -4.82 -46.01
N ARG A 242 101.29 -4.59 -47.27
CA ARG A 242 102.62 -4.05 -47.58
C ARG A 242 102.74 -2.66 -46.93
N PRO A 243 103.83 -2.38 -46.20
CA PRO A 243 104.05 -1.08 -45.61
C PRO A 243 104.36 -0.08 -46.73
N HIS A 244 103.44 0.84 -47.00
CA HIS A 244 103.74 2.05 -47.77
C HIS A 244 104.17 3.15 -46.79
N SER A 245 105.45 3.50 -46.86
CA SER A 245 106.03 4.67 -46.21
C SER A 245 105.46 5.95 -46.83
N CYS A 246 104.56 6.62 -46.10
CA CYS A 246 104.13 7.97 -46.44
C CYS A 246 105.01 8.96 -45.65
N HIS A 247 106.07 9.43 -46.30
CA HIS A 247 106.77 10.64 -45.90
C HIS A 247 105.93 11.85 -46.33
N ASN A 248 105.76 12.81 -45.41
CA ASN A 248 105.11 14.11 -45.60
C ASN A 248 103.61 14.11 -45.88
N CYS A 249 102.80 14.24 -44.82
CA CYS A 249 101.56 15.00 -44.91
C CYS A 249 101.31 15.75 -43.61
N ASN A 250 101.52 17.06 -43.70
CA ASN A 250 101.38 18.05 -42.64
C ASN A 250 99.99 18.69 -42.82
N LEU A 251 98.94 18.09 -42.24
CA LEU A 251 97.57 18.66 -42.30
C LEU A 251 96.72 18.24 -41.07
N SER A 252 96.67 19.17 -40.11
CA SER A 252 95.50 19.61 -39.36
C SER A 252 94.40 18.56 -39.07
N CYS A 253 94.40 18.03 -37.84
CA CYS A 253 93.22 17.49 -37.16
C CYS A 253 91.98 18.37 -37.41
N LYS A 254 90.97 17.85 -38.09
CA LYS A 254 89.60 18.38 -38.05
C LYS A 254 88.71 17.35 -37.38
N THR A 255 88.28 17.73 -36.18
CA THR A 255 87.26 17.12 -35.35
C THR A 255 85.97 16.94 -36.15
N LEU A 256 85.60 15.69 -36.44
CA LEU A 256 84.32 15.34 -37.04
C LEU A 256 83.25 15.40 -35.95
N THR A 257 82.47 16.48 -35.97
CA THR A 257 81.30 16.68 -35.11
C THR A 257 80.09 16.01 -35.77
N ILE A 258 79.51 15.00 -35.12
CA ILE A 258 78.26 14.35 -35.56
C ILE A 258 77.08 15.19 -35.02
N PRO A 259 76.18 15.73 -35.86
CA PRO A 259 75.07 16.53 -35.38
C PRO A 259 73.85 15.67 -35.00
N ASN A 260 73.34 15.89 -33.79
CA ASN A 260 71.95 15.78 -33.33
C ASN A 260 71.12 14.54 -33.77
N LEU A 261 71.11 13.50 -32.92
CA LEU A 261 69.91 12.67 -32.74
C LEU A 261 69.07 13.26 -31.60
N LYS A 262 67.93 13.86 -31.92
CA LYS A 262 66.85 14.15 -30.97
C LYS A 262 65.79 13.06 -31.11
N ILE A 263 65.78 12.10 -30.19
CA ILE A 263 64.65 11.19 -30.02
C ILE A 263 63.69 11.85 -29.02
N SER A 264 62.56 12.33 -29.54
CA SER A 264 61.45 12.83 -28.74
C SER A 264 60.50 11.67 -28.46
N THR A 265 60.43 11.23 -27.21
CA THR A 265 59.42 10.29 -26.72
C THR A 265 58.56 10.99 -25.68
N SER A 266 57.35 11.35 -26.06
CA SER A 266 56.22 11.55 -25.14
C SER A 266 54.92 11.55 -25.94
N PRO A 267 53.96 10.70 -25.56
CA PRO A 267 52.65 11.25 -25.26
C PRO A 267 52.12 10.75 -23.92
N THR A 268 51.91 11.70 -23.01
CA THR A 268 51.09 11.59 -21.80
C THR A 268 49.61 11.53 -22.21
N HIS A 269 48.99 10.37 -22.05
CA HIS A 269 47.52 10.26 -22.09
C HIS A 269 46.96 10.49 -20.68
N HIS A 270 46.39 11.68 -20.50
CA HIS A 270 45.62 12.09 -19.34
C HIS A 270 44.19 11.52 -19.48
N TRP A 271 43.80 10.57 -18.62
CA TRP A 271 42.40 10.18 -18.44
C TRP A 271 41.86 10.86 -17.18
N GLN A 272 41.03 11.88 -17.37
CA GLN A 272 40.11 12.39 -16.34
C GLN A 272 38.89 11.48 -16.30
N ARG A 273 38.59 10.91 -15.12
CA ARG A 273 37.31 10.28 -14.82
C ARG A 273 36.49 11.25 -13.97
N SER A 274 35.40 11.74 -14.55
CA SER A 274 34.41 12.57 -13.89
C SER A 274 33.61 11.74 -12.87
N GLY A 275 33.24 12.39 -11.77
CA GLY A 275 32.21 11.91 -10.84
C GLY A 275 30.80 12.21 -11.33
#